data_AF-A0A0S4JKR6-F1
#
_entry.id   AF-A0A0S4JKR6-F1
#
_cell.length_a   1.000
_cell.length_b   1.000
_cell.length_c   1.000
_cell.angle_alpha   90.00
_cell.angle_beta   90.00
_cell.angle_gamma   90.00
#
_symmetry.space_group_name_H-M   'P 1'
#
loop_
_entity.id
_entity.type
_entity.pdbx_description
1 polymer ?
#
loop_
_entity_poly.entity_id
_entity_poly.type
_entity_poly.pdbx_seq_one_letter_code
_entity_poly.pdbx_strand_id
1 'polypeptide(L)'
;MERTERAIHIAEDTKVEKAKTHVPRPGAGVGAAIAAGVASESSLPAWQSISLALIYMFGCISFFLLIRYSKSLVKRGLLHYDDASAVFFTELLKWLFSVSAMYYRTGKFLPVSVFREGTWRVGIYFAVPSGIYAVYNNLTYFNLSAFDPGTYQVFMQTRVLFTGVLYTWILSKTLTNRKWMALILLTFGVAAKYLTFNMQIDYRVLFMLLQASLSAFAGVYNEFLLKRDVSMDVNEQNFFMYSFALMFNLGWGLLTNAEYYTSGQVFGSMSGIVFVIVVNGALIGIVTSLILKFINVIVKAFASACEVLLTAVLAALFLGEALTLQDVVACSIVMVSIYYYYTAPAVDKEKNDSK
;
A
#
# COMPACT_ATOMS: atom_id res chain seq x y z
N MET A 1 -1.97 27.44 -43.51
CA MET A 1 -1.26 27.01 -42.29
C MET A 1 -1.78 27.74 -41.07
N GLU A 2 -1.82 29.08 -41.04
CA GLU A 2 -2.29 29.87 -39.89
C GLU A 2 -3.72 29.54 -39.37
N ARG A 3 -4.67 29.20 -40.25
CA ARG A 3 -6.04 28.83 -39.84
C ARG A 3 -6.12 27.45 -39.18
N THR A 4 -5.19 26.56 -39.49
CA THR A 4 -5.14 25.20 -38.95
C THR A 4 -4.48 25.21 -37.57
N GLU A 5 -3.43 26.02 -37.37
CA GLU A 5 -2.78 26.20 -36.06
C GLU A 5 -3.69 26.89 -35.05
N ARG A 6 -4.48 27.91 -35.46
CA ARG A 6 -5.49 28.51 -34.57
C ARG A 6 -6.59 27.53 -34.18
N ALA A 7 -7.01 26.64 -35.09
CA ALA A 7 -8.02 25.62 -34.78
C ALA A 7 -7.50 24.57 -33.78
N ILE A 8 -6.22 24.22 -33.85
CA ILE A 8 -5.57 23.30 -32.89
C ILE A 8 -5.46 23.96 -31.52
N HIS A 9 -5.01 25.21 -31.45
CA HIS A 9 -4.91 25.95 -30.18
C HIS A 9 -6.27 26.13 -29.50
N ILE A 10 -7.32 26.47 -30.26
CA ILE A 10 -8.69 26.61 -29.71
C ILE A 10 -9.22 25.24 -29.23
N ALA A 11 -8.90 24.14 -29.93
CA ALA A 11 -9.30 22.80 -29.52
C ALA A 11 -8.57 22.32 -28.25
N GLU A 12 -7.30 22.70 -28.07
CA GLU A 12 -6.53 22.44 -26.85
C GLU A 12 -7.05 23.28 -25.67
N ASP A 13 -7.31 24.57 -25.87
CA ASP A 13 -7.86 25.44 -24.83
C ASP A 13 -9.26 24.99 -24.39
N THR A 14 -10.10 24.54 -25.33
CA THR A 14 -11.44 24.01 -25.02
C THR A 14 -11.35 22.66 -24.27
N LYS A 15 -10.34 21.83 -24.53
CA LYS A 15 -10.08 20.60 -23.76
C LYS A 15 -9.61 20.93 -22.33
N VAL A 16 -8.75 21.92 -22.17
CA VAL A 16 -8.26 22.38 -20.86
C VAL A 16 -9.39 23.02 -20.03
N GLU A 17 -10.29 23.75 -20.67
CA GLU A 17 -11.43 24.39 -20.00
C GLU A 17 -12.54 23.40 -19.61
N LYS A 18 -12.77 22.36 -20.42
CA LYS A 18 -13.62 21.22 -20.05
C LYS A 18 -13.03 20.35 -18.94
N ALA A 19 -11.71 20.27 -18.82
CA ALA A 19 -11.04 19.58 -17.71
C ALA A 19 -11.16 20.36 -16.37
N LYS A 20 -11.27 21.68 -16.42
CA LYS A 20 -11.39 22.54 -15.22
C LYS A 20 -12.79 22.61 -14.61
N THR A 21 -13.83 22.20 -15.32
CA THR A 21 -15.24 22.45 -14.91
C THR A 21 -15.97 21.24 -14.34
N HIS A 22 -15.32 20.08 -14.16
CA HIS A 22 -15.95 18.89 -13.56
C HIS A 22 -15.64 18.77 -12.06
N VAL A 23 -16.26 19.63 -11.24
CA VAL A 23 -16.41 19.38 -9.80
C VAL A 23 -17.64 18.46 -9.63
N PRO A 24 -17.50 17.19 -9.23
CA PRO A 24 -18.66 16.31 -9.08
C PRO A 24 -19.53 16.77 -7.91
N ARG A 25 -20.85 16.80 -8.11
CA ARG A 25 -21.84 17.08 -7.06
C ARG A 25 -21.67 16.12 -5.87
N PRO A 26 -21.82 16.59 -4.62
CA PRO A 26 -21.66 15.76 -3.43
C PRO A 26 -22.87 14.82 -3.31
N GLY A 27 -22.61 13.51 -3.42
CA GLY A 27 -23.64 12.48 -3.20
C GLY A 27 -23.46 11.20 -4.04
N ALA A 28 -23.12 11.33 -5.33
CA ALA A 28 -22.93 10.20 -6.25
C ALA A 28 -21.49 10.10 -6.82
N GLY A 29 -20.62 11.06 -6.49
CA GLY A 29 -19.34 11.27 -7.17
C GLY A 29 -18.11 10.58 -6.56
N VAL A 30 -18.14 10.14 -5.29
CA VAL A 30 -16.94 9.56 -4.66
C VAL A 30 -16.61 8.20 -5.28
N GLY A 31 -17.63 7.34 -5.43
CA GLY A 31 -17.49 6.05 -6.08
C GLY A 31 -17.04 6.16 -7.54
N ALA A 32 -17.74 6.95 -8.34
CA ALA A 32 -17.38 7.15 -9.75
C ALA A 32 -15.98 7.77 -9.94
N ALA A 33 -15.57 8.69 -9.07
CA ALA A 33 -14.26 9.31 -9.12
C ALA A 33 -13.13 8.33 -8.70
N ILE A 34 -13.37 7.46 -7.71
CA ILE A 34 -12.44 6.39 -7.34
C ILE A 34 -12.25 5.41 -8.52
N ALA A 35 -13.32 5.10 -9.26
CA ALA A 35 -13.25 4.24 -10.46
C ALA A 35 -12.43 4.87 -11.57
N ALA A 36 -12.62 6.15 -11.84
CA ALA A 36 -11.86 6.86 -12.86
C ALA A 36 -10.37 6.91 -12.52
N GLY A 37 -10.02 7.10 -11.23
CA GLY A 37 -8.62 7.06 -10.78
C GLY A 37 -7.96 5.69 -10.93
N VAL A 38 -8.65 4.60 -10.58
CA VAL A 38 -8.11 3.24 -10.70
C VAL A 38 -7.91 2.81 -12.16
N ALA A 39 -8.81 3.20 -13.06
CA ALA A 39 -8.82 2.71 -14.45
C ALA A 39 -7.69 3.28 -15.34
N SER A 40 -6.81 4.14 -14.80
CA SER A 40 -5.67 4.69 -15.54
C SER A 40 -4.69 3.59 -15.94
N GLU A 41 -4.41 3.49 -17.24
CA GLU A 41 -3.28 2.75 -17.80
C GLU A 41 -1.95 3.28 -17.23
N SER A 42 -0.91 2.43 -17.26
CA SER A 42 0.42 2.82 -16.77
C SER A 42 0.98 3.95 -17.63
N SER A 43 1.49 4.99 -16.97
CA SER A 43 2.15 6.12 -17.64
C SER A 43 3.64 5.89 -17.88
N LEU A 44 4.19 4.76 -17.43
CA LEU A 44 5.59 4.40 -17.58
C LEU A 44 5.79 3.33 -18.67
N PRO A 45 6.95 3.34 -19.37
CA PRO A 45 7.37 2.23 -20.21
C PRO A 45 7.41 0.91 -19.44
N ALA A 46 7.12 -0.21 -20.13
CA ALA A 46 7.03 -1.53 -19.52
C ALA A 46 8.26 -1.93 -18.69
N TRP A 47 9.47 -1.62 -19.16
CA TRP A 47 10.71 -1.95 -18.43
C TRP A 47 10.82 -1.20 -17.10
N GLN A 48 10.38 0.07 -17.03
CA GLN A 48 10.37 0.84 -15.78
C GLN A 48 9.35 0.29 -14.81
N SER A 49 8.18 -0.09 -15.31
CA SER A 49 7.13 -0.73 -14.52
C SER A 49 7.58 -2.06 -13.92
N ILE A 50 8.27 -2.89 -14.72
CA ILE A 50 8.86 -4.16 -14.27
C ILE A 50 9.95 -3.92 -13.23
N SER A 51 10.89 -2.99 -13.49
CA SER A 51 11.95 -2.65 -12.55
C SER A 51 11.41 -2.18 -11.22
N LEU A 52 10.39 -1.31 -11.23
CA LEU A 52 9.77 -0.79 -10.00
C LEU A 52 9.05 -1.89 -9.22
N ALA A 53 8.37 -2.82 -9.91
CA ALA A 53 7.74 -3.98 -9.30
C ALA A 53 8.77 -4.96 -8.69
N LEU A 54 9.92 -5.17 -9.34
CA LEU A 54 11.01 -5.98 -8.79
C LEU A 54 11.65 -5.33 -7.57
N ILE A 55 11.94 -4.03 -7.62
CA ILE A 55 12.46 -3.28 -6.46
C ILE A 55 11.50 -3.38 -5.27
N TYR A 56 10.20 -3.21 -5.53
CA TYR A 56 9.17 -3.38 -4.51
C TYR A 56 9.20 -4.79 -3.90
N MET A 57 9.21 -5.82 -4.73
CA MET A 57 9.22 -7.22 -4.33
C MET A 57 10.43 -7.57 -3.45
N PHE A 58 11.64 -7.24 -3.91
CA PHE A 58 12.86 -7.49 -3.14
C PHE A 58 12.93 -6.66 -1.85
N GLY A 59 12.46 -5.41 -1.90
CA GLY A 59 12.32 -4.56 -0.72
C GLY A 59 11.45 -5.23 0.33
N CYS A 60 10.22 -5.60 -0.02
CA CYS A 60 9.27 -6.25 0.87
C CYS A 60 9.81 -7.56 1.48
N ILE A 61 10.43 -8.42 0.67
CA ILE A 61 11.10 -9.65 1.15
C ILE A 61 12.15 -9.30 2.22
N SER A 62 13.06 -8.37 1.89
CA SER A 62 14.11 -7.97 2.81
C SER A 62 13.54 -7.36 4.08
N PHE A 63 12.53 -6.51 3.98
CA PHE A 63 11.89 -5.85 5.13
C PHE A 63 11.20 -6.86 6.05
N PHE A 64 10.50 -7.83 5.47
CA PHE A 64 9.91 -8.93 6.20
C PHE A 64 10.96 -9.71 7.01
N LEU A 65 12.04 -10.14 6.35
CA LEU A 65 13.11 -10.91 6.98
C LEU A 65 13.81 -10.12 8.09
N LEU A 66 14.06 -8.82 7.88
CA LEU A 66 14.68 -7.95 8.86
C LEU A 66 13.80 -7.76 10.10
N ILE A 67 12.50 -7.49 9.93
CA ILE A 67 11.57 -7.41 11.06
C ILE A 67 11.54 -8.72 11.82
N ARG A 68 11.41 -9.86 11.10
CA ARG A 68 11.36 -11.17 11.74
C ARG A 68 12.62 -11.49 12.53
N TYR A 69 13.78 -11.21 11.96
CA TYR A 69 15.07 -11.34 12.63
C TYR A 69 15.15 -10.42 13.87
N SER A 70 14.75 -9.15 13.76
CA SER A 70 14.71 -8.23 14.90
C SER A 70 13.82 -8.75 16.04
N LYS A 71 12.66 -9.31 15.72
CA LYS A 71 11.74 -9.88 16.71
C LYS A 71 12.31 -11.13 17.38
N SER A 72 13.10 -11.93 16.65
CA SER A 72 13.87 -13.02 17.23
C SER A 72 14.91 -12.51 18.24
N LEU A 73 15.61 -11.41 17.95
CA LEU A 73 16.55 -10.77 18.88
C LEU A 73 15.86 -10.18 20.11
N VAL A 74 14.69 -9.56 19.94
CA VAL A 74 13.87 -9.04 21.05
C VAL A 74 13.47 -10.19 21.99
N LYS A 75 13.00 -11.33 21.44
CA LYS A 75 12.67 -12.52 22.25
C LYS A 75 13.85 -13.08 23.04
N ARG A 76 15.08 -12.88 22.56
CA ARG A 76 16.33 -13.28 23.24
C ARG A 76 16.84 -12.23 24.25
N GLY A 77 16.16 -11.08 24.37
CA GLY A 77 16.59 -9.97 25.23
C GLY A 77 17.82 -9.20 24.70
N LEU A 78 18.23 -9.44 23.45
CA LEU A 78 19.42 -8.82 22.84
C LEU A 78 19.11 -7.48 22.16
N LEU A 79 17.83 -7.16 21.97
CA LEU A 79 17.37 -5.95 21.31
C LEU A 79 16.12 -5.45 22.01
N HIS A 80 16.06 -4.15 22.27
CA HIS A 80 14.89 -3.49 22.84
C HIS A 80 14.57 -2.27 21.98
N TYR A 81 13.38 -2.26 21.40
CA TYR A 81 12.83 -1.10 20.70
C TYR A 81 11.31 -1.17 20.73
N ASP A 82 10.67 -0.01 20.70
CA ASP A 82 9.23 0.10 20.54
C ASP A 82 8.84 0.06 19.06
N ASP A 83 7.83 -0.74 18.70
CA ASP A 83 7.42 -0.94 17.31
C ASP A 83 6.93 0.34 16.65
N ALA A 84 6.17 1.15 17.39
CA ALA A 84 5.66 2.42 16.90
C ALA A 84 6.80 3.41 16.62
N SER A 85 7.93 3.29 17.33
CA SER A 85 9.09 4.15 17.09
C SER A 85 9.78 3.82 15.76
N ALA A 86 9.92 2.53 15.43
CA ALA A 86 10.45 2.12 14.13
C ALA A 86 9.55 2.61 12.98
N VAL A 87 8.22 2.54 13.14
CA VAL A 87 7.28 3.10 12.16
C VAL A 87 7.40 4.62 12.06
N PHE A 88 7.46 5.33 13.19
CA PHE A 88 7.63 6.79 13.23
C PHE A 88 8.88 7.23 12.46
N PHE A 89 10.05 6.61 12.72
CA PHE A 89 11.28 6.95 12.02
C PHE A 89 11.23 6.58 10.53
N THR A 90 10.50 5.53 10.16
CA THR A 90 10.24 5.18 8.75
C THR A 90 9.46 6.29 8.05
N GLU A 91 8.40 6.82 8.68
CA GLU A 91 7.64 7.95 8.15
C GLU A 91 8.47 9.24 8.12
N LEU A 92 9.34 9.46 9.11
CA LEU A 92 10.23 10.62 9.16
C LEU A 92 11.20 10.61 7.99
N LEU A 93 11.81 9.46 7.69
CA LEU A 93 12.75 9.34 6.58
C LEU A 93 12.07 9.56 5.23
N LYS A 94 10.85 9.04 5.05
CA LYS A 94 10.04 9.30 3.84
C LYS A 94 9.64 10.77 3.72
N TRP A 95 9.28 11.40 4.84
CA TRP A 95 8.97 12.83 4.88
C TRP A 95 10.17 13.67 4.48
N LEU A 96 11.35 13.39 5.06
CA LEU A 96 12.60 14.04 4.70
C LEU A 96 12.93 13.86 3.22
N PHE A 97 12.78 12.63 2.69
CA PHE A 97 12.97 12.37 1.27
C PHE A 97 12.08 13.25 0.38
N SER A 98 10.76 13.33 0.67
CA SER A 98 9.84 14.17 -0.11
C SER A 98 10.24 15.65 -0.07
N VAL A 99 10.61 16.18 1.09
CA VAL A 99 11.05 17.57 1.26
C VAL A 99 12.34 17.83 0.50
N SER A 100 13.35 16.98 0.67
CA SER A 100 14.65 17.11 0.02
C SER A 100 14.57 16.96 -1.50
N ALA A 101 13.79 15.99 -1.99
CA ALA A 101 13.60 15.78 -3.43
C ALA A 101 12.94 16.99 -4.10
N MET A 102 11.91 17.57 -3.46
CA MET A 102 11.26 18.76 -3.99
C MET A 102 12.17 19.98 -3.95
N TYR A 103 12.90 20.17 -2.85
CA TYR A 103 13.84 21.27 -2.70
C TYR A 103 14.95 21.20 -3.75
N TYR A 104 15.51 20.02 -4.00
CA TYR A 104 16.53 19.81 -5.04
C TYR A 104 15.99 20.10 -6.45
N ARG A 105 14.76 19.70 -6.77
CA ARG A 105 14.18 19.84 -8.11
C ARG A 105 13.69 21.27 -8.41
N THR A 106 13.13 21.95 -7.42
CA THR A 106 12.39 23.21 -7.64
C THR A 106 12.88 24.38 -6.79
N GLY A 107 13.78 24.15 -5.83
CA GLY A 107 14.17 25.14 -4.81
C GLY A 107 13.08 25.43 -3.77
N LYS A 108 11.90 24.81 -3.86
CA LYS A 108 10.78 25.04 -2.93
C LYS A 108 10.93 24.18 -1.69
N PHE A 109 10.88 24.82 -0.52
CA PHE A 109 10.80 24.11 0.75
C PHE A 109 9.33 23.77 1.06
N LEU A 110 8.98 22.49 0.93
CA LEU A 110 7.60 22.00 1.03
C LEU A 110 6.82 22.52 2.25
N PRO A 111 7.36 22.46 3.49
CA PRO A 111 6.63 22.94 4.67
C PRO A 111 6.16 24.40 4.59
N VAL A 112 6.76 25.23 3.72
CA VAL A 112 6.37 26.63 3.53
C VAL A 112 5.56 26.80 2.23
N SER A 113 5.99 26.17 1.13
CA SER A 113 5.34 26.35 -0.17
C SER A 113 3.90 25.85 -0.17
N VAL A 114 3.60 24.77 0.54
CA VAL A 114 2.24 24.19 0.58
C VAL A 114 1.19 25.09 1.23
N PHE A 115 1.58 25.90 2.22
CA PHE A 115 0.68 26.88 2.83
C PHE A 115 0.53 28.12 1.96
N ARG A 116 1.63 28.56 1.34
CA ARG A 116 1.63 29.72 0.45
C ARG A 116 0.81 29.50 -0.82
N GLU A 117 0.88 28.30 -1.38
CA GLU A 117 0.21 27.92 -2.63
C GLU A 117 -1.22 27.38 -2.38
N GLY A 118 -1.61 27.17 -1.12
CA GLY A 118 -2.95 26.72 -0.74
C GLY A 118 -3.23 25.23 -0.97
N THR A 119 -2.21 24.44 -1.33
CA THR A 119 -2.34 23.00 -1.62
C THR A 119 -2.73 22.17 -0.39
N TRP A 120 -2.58 22.73 0.83
CA TRP A 120 -3.03 22.10 2.09
C TRP A 120 -4.51 21.73 2.11
N ARG A 121 -5.37 22.46 1.37
CA ARG A 121 -6.80 22.16 1.26
C ARG A 121 -7.08 20.82 0.58
N VAL A 122 -6.21 20.43 -0.35
CA VAL A 122 -6.24 19.10 -0.99
C VAL A 122 -5.47 18.10 -0.12
N GLY A 123 -4.35 18.56 0.48
CA GLY A 123 -3.51 17.77 1.37
C GLY A 123 -4.26 17.11 2.53
N ILE A 124 -5.28 17.76 3.10
CA ILE A 124 -6.05 17.23 4.24
C ILE A 124 -6.74 15.88 3.94
N TYR A 125 -7.09 15.60 2.67
CA TYR A 125 -7.69 14.32 2.31
C TYR A 125 -6.74 13.14 2.49
N PHE A 126 -5.42 13.37 2.46
CA PHE A 126 -4.40 12.35 2.74
C PHE A 126 -4.35 11.94 4.22
N ALA A 127 -5.03 12.63 5.13
CA ALA A 127 -5.11 12.21 6.53
C ALA A 127 -5.80 10.85 6.69
N VAL A 128 -6.86 10.58 5.91
CA VAL A 128 -7.63 9.34 5.96
C VAL A 128 -6.77 8.10 5.65
N PRO A 129 -6.09 7.99 4.48
CA PRO A 129 -5.25 6.84 4.19
C PRO A 129 -4.07 6.75 5.15
N SER A 130 -3.52 7.88 5.60
CA SER A 130 -2.39 7.91 6.55
C SER A 130 -2.75 7.32 7.91
N GLY A 131 -3.92 7.65 8.45
CA GLY A 131 -4.40 7.05 9.69
C GLY A 131 -4.62 5.55 9.57
N ILE A 132 -5.19 5.11 8.45
CA ILE A 132 -5.39 3.68 8.18
C ILE A 132 -4.06 2.95 8.03
N TYR A 133 -3.08 3.54 7.34
CA TYR A 133 -1.74 2.96 7.23
C TYR A 133 -0.99 2.96 8.56
N ALA A 134 -1.19 3.95 9.43
CA ALA A 134 -0.62 3.93 10.77
C ALA A 134 -1.13 2.74 11.59
N VAL A 135 -2.44 2.47 11.57
CA VAL A 135 -3.02 1.28 12.21
C VAL A 135 -2.50 0.00 11.55
N TYR A 136 -2.47 -0.06 10.21
CA TYR A 136 -1.94 -1.21 9.46
C TYR A 136 -0.48 -1.54 9.80
N ASN A 137 0.38 -0.52 9.89
CA ASN A 137 1.79 -0.70 10.21
C ASN A 137 1.97 -1.26 11.62
N ASN A 138 1.27 -0.71 12.61
CA ASN A 138 1.33 -1.24 13.99
C ASN A 138 0.77 -2.67 14.09
N LEU A 139 -0.32 -2.98 13.38
CA LEU A 139 -0.84 -4.35 13.29
C LEU A 139 0.15 -5.33 12.66
N THR A 140 1.01 -4.87 11.74
CA THR A 140 2.07 -5.70 11.14
C THR A 140 3.03 -6.22 12.21
N TYR A 141 3.54 -5.34 13.08
CA TYR A 141 4.45 -5.75 14.14
C TYR A 141 3.79 -6.67 15.17
N PHE A 142 2.54 -6.39 15.52
CA PHE A 142 1.74 -7.25 16.40
C PHE A 142 1.54 -8.65 15.80
N ASN A 143 1.04 -8.73 14.56
CA ASN A 143 0.73 -10.00 13.90
C ASN A 143 2.00 -10.82 13.61
N LEU A 144 3.12 -10.18 13.23
CA LEU A 144 4.41 -10.87 13.03
C LEU A 144 5.00 -11.43 14.33
N SER A 145 4.59 -10.89 15.48
CA SER A 145 4.99 -11.41 16.79
C SER A 145 4.11 -12.57 17.24
N ALA A 146 2.83 -12.57 16.83
CA ALA A 146 1.80 -13.53 17.23
C ALA A 146 1.73 -14.78 16.33
N PHE A 147 1.97 -14.65 15.02
CA PHE A 147 1.81 -15.72 14.04
C PHE A 147 3.14 -16.17 13.42
N ASP A 148 3.14 -17.38 12.86
CA ASP A 148 4.23 -17.83 12.01
C ASP A 148 4.21 -17.09 10.64
N PRO A 149 5.38 -16.88 10.03
CA PRO A 149 5.52 -16.18 8.75
C PRO A 149 4.69 -16.73 7.60
N GLY A 150 4.63 -18.04 7.44
CA GLY A 150 3.86 -18.68 6.38
C GLY A 150 2.38 -18.37 6.51
N THR A 151 1.81 -18.53 7.71
CA THR A 151 0.42 -18.18 8.00
C THR A 151 0.17 -16.69 7.77
N TYR A 152 0.98 -15.81 8.36
CA TYR A 152 0.80 -14.35 8.21
C TYR A 152 0.78 -13.93 6.73
N GLN A 153 1.77 -14.35 5.95
CA GLN A 153 1.89 -13.93 4.55
C GLN A 153 0.74 -14.43 3.69
N VAL A 154 0.31 -15.69 3.85
CA VAL A 154 -0.85 -16.24 3.15
C VAL A 154 -2.14 -15.47 3.52
N PHE A 155 -2.35 -15.21 4.82
CA PHE A 155 -3.53 -14.47 5.28
C PHE A 155 -3.57 -13.03 4.79
N MET A 156 -2.43 -12.36 4.69
CA MET A 156 -2.39 -10.98 4.20
C MET A 156 -2.88 -10.84 2.76
N GLN A 157 -2.85 -11.92 1.97
CA GLN A 157 -3.36 -11.94 0.60
C GLN A 157 -4.88 -11.92 0.51
N THR A 158 -5.60 -12.17 1.62
CA THR A 158 -7.05 -11.91 1.72
C THR A 158 -7.39 -10.44 1.42
N ARG A 159 -6.41 -9.52 1.43
CA ARG A 159 -6.60 -8.16 0.92
C ARG A 159 -7.21 -8.13 -0.47
N VAL A 160 -6.89 -9.09 -1.35
CA VAL A 160 -7.42 -9.12 -2.73
C VAL A 160 -8.93 -9.36 -2.73
N LEU A 161 -9.43 -10.17 -1.79
CA LEU A 161 -10.86 -10.35 -1.55
C LEU A 161 -11.51 -9.06 -1.08
N PHE A 162 -10.95 -8.39 -0.07
CA PHE A 162 -11.47 -7.10 0.39
C PHE A 162 -11.43 -6.03 -0.70
N THR A 163 -10.35 -5.98 -1.48
CA THR A 163 -10.22 -5.09 -2.63
C THR A 163 -11.33 -5.35 -3.64
N GLY A 164 -11.61 -6.62 -3.99
CA GLY A 164 -12.71 -6.98 -4.89
C GLY A 164 -14.09 -6.55 -4.37
N VAL A 165 -14.36 -6.73 -3.09
CA VAL A 165 -15.61 -6.27 -2.44
C VAL A 165 -15.71 -4.75 -2.48
N LEU A 166 -14.64 -4.03 -2.12
CA LEU A 166 -14.60 -2.57 -2.19
C LEU A 166 -14.81 -2.08 -3.63
N TYR A 167 -14.24 -2.75 -4.63
CA TYR A 167 -14.49 -2.46 -6.04
C TYR A 167 -15.98 -2.60 -6.39
N THR A 168 -16.65 -3.67 -5.95
CA THR A 168 -18.08 -3.83 -6.23
C THR A 168 -18.95 -2.80 -5.54
N TRP A 169 -18.65 -2.50 -4.27
CA TRP A 169 -19.50 -1.66 -3.44
C TRP A 169 -19.29 -0.17 -3.69
N ILE A 170 -18.03 0.27 -3.77
CA ILE A 170 -17.68 1.68 -3.96
C ILE A 170 -17.88 2.08 -5.43
N LEU A 171 -17.57 1.20 -6.40
CA LEU A 171 -17.54 1.55 -7.82
C LEU A 171 -18.76 1.07 -8.60
N SER A 172 -19.67 0.32 -7.96
CA SER A 172 -20.85 -0.27 -8.60
C SER A 172 -20.50 -1.01 -9.90
N LYS A 173 -19.30 -1.61 -9.94
CA LYS A 173 -18.81 -2.46 -11.04
C LYS A 173 -19.13 -3.91 -10.70
N THR A 174 -19.61 -4.65 -11.69
CA THR A 174 -19.83 -6.09 -11.56
C THR A 174 -18.52 -6.84 -11.75
N LEU A 175 -18.29 -7.87 -10.92
CA LEU A 175 -17.17 -8.79 -11.10
C LEU A 175 -17.56 -9.87 -12.11
N THR A 176 -16.65 -10.22 -13.00
CA THR A 176 -16.84 -11.36 -13.91
C THR A 176 -16.85 -12.68 -13.12
N ASN A 177 -17.47 -13.73 -13.68
CA ASN A 177 -17.44 -15.07 -13.08
C ASN A 177 -16.00 -15.56 -12.83
N ARG A 178 -15.04 -15.21 -13.71
CA ARG A 178 -13.61 -15.52 -13.49
C ARG A 178 -13.06 -14.86 -12.23
N LYS A 179 -13.41 -13.59 -11.96
CA LYS A 179 -13.01 -12.88 -10.74
C LYS A 179 -13.62 -13.51 -9.50
N TRP A 180 -14.90 -13.91 -9.54
CA TRP A 180 -15.52 -14.65 -8.43
C TRP A 180 -14.84 -15.99 -8.15
N MET A 181 -14.57 -16.77 -9.19
CA MET A 181 -13.84 -18.05 -9.06
C MET A 181 -12.45 -17.84 -8.45
N ALA A 182 -11.73 -16.79 -8.87
CA ALA A 182 -10.45 -16.44 -8.26
C ALA A 182 -10.60 -16.12 -6.76
N LEU A 183 -11.57 -15.30 -6.36
CA LEU A 183 -11.78 -14.97 -4.94
C LEU A 183 -12.14 -16.21 -4.10
N ILE A 184 -12.91 -17.14 -4.65
CA ILE A 184 -13.20 -18.42 -4.00
C ILE A 184 -11.92 -19.25 -3.86
N LEU A 185 -11.12 -19.35 -4.93
CA LEU A 185 -9.85 -20.08 -4.92
C LEU A 185 -8.85 -19.47 -3.91
N LEU A 186 -8.78 -18.14 -3.82
CA LEU A 186 -7.99 -17.41 -2.81
C LEU A 186 -8.39 -17.85 -1.40
N THR A 187 -9.70 -17.84 -1.13
CA THR A 187 -10.26 -18.18 0.18
C THR A 187 -9.93 -19.63 0.54
N PHE A 188 -10.01 -20.54 -0.42
CA PHE A 188 -9.61 -21.93 -0.24
C PHE A 188 -8.11 -22.06 0.07
N GLY A 189 -7.23 -21.34 -0.63
CA GLY A 189 -5.79 -21.36 -0.35
C GLY A 189 -5.45 -20.90 1.07
N VAL A 190 -6.10 -19.84 1.54
CA VAL A 190 -5.94 -19.33 2.92
C VAL A 190 -6.50 -20.32 3.95
N ALA A 191 -7.70 -20.85 3.70
CA ALA A 191 -8.33 -21.83 4.58
C ALA A 191 -7.51 -23.13 4.67
N ALA A 192 -6.97 -23.61 3.54
CA ALA A 192 -6.12 -24.79 3.49
C ALA A 192 -4.85 -24.63 4.33
N LYS A 193 -4.29 -23.42 4.43
CA LYS A 193 -3.15 -23.15 5.34
C LYS A 193 -3.58 -23.16 6.81
N TYR A 194 -4.75 -22.62 7.14
CA TYR A 194 -5.16 -22.43 8.54
C TYR A 194 -5.75 -23.69 9.18
N LEU A 195 -6.64 -24.39 8.47
CA LEU A 195 -7.47 -25.46 9.01
C LEU A 195 -6.70 -26.72 9.41
N THR A 196 -5.51 -26.94 8.85
CA THR A 196 -4.69 -28.12 9.17
C THR A 196 -3.94 -27.96 10.50
N PHE A 197 -3.62 -26.72 10.92
CA PHE A 197 -2.82 -26.49 12.13
C PHE A 197 -3.64 -26.31 13.40
N ASN A 198 -4.85 -25.73 13.32
CA ASN A 198 -5.70 -25.50 14.48
C ASN A 198 -7.18 -25.61 14.11
N MET A 199 -7.89 -26.60 14.68
CA MET A 199 -9.37 -26.64 14.64
C MET A 199 -10.01 -25.55 15.52
N GLN A 200 -9.21 -24.76 16.24
CA GLN A 200 -9.64 -23.57 16.96
C GLN A 200 -9.15 -22.32 16.23
N ILE A 201 -10.09 -21.49 15.80
CA ILE A 201 -9.77 -20.18 15.22
C ILE A 201 -9.32 -19.27 16.37
N ASP A 202 -8.03 -18.90 16.37
CA ASP A 202 -7.49 -17.92 17.29
C ASP A 202 -8.18 -16.58 16.99
N TYR A 203 -8.73 -15.94 18.02
CA TYR A 203 -9.35 -14.62 17.88
C TYR A 203 -8.38 -13.59 17.28
N ARG A 204 -7.07 -13.82 17.41
CA ARG A 204 -6.02 -12.98 16.81
C ARG A 204 -6.07 -12.96 15.29
N VAL A 205 -6.68 -13.96 14.63
CA VAL A 205 -6.91 -13.96 13.18
C VAL A 205 -7.78 -12.78 12.74
N LEU A 206 -8.68 -12.30 13.60
CA LEU A 206 -9.49 -11.12 13.33
C LEU A 206 -8.61 -9.86 13.13
N PHE A 207 -7.47 -9.76 13.81
CA PHE A 207 -6.52 -8.67 13.58
C PHE A 207 -5.82 -8.78 12.23
N MET A 208 -5.54 -9.98 11.72
CA MET A 208 -5.01 -10.17 10.36
C MET A 208 -6.05 -9.81 9.30
N LEU A 209 -7.31 -10.21 9.47
CA LEU A 209 -8.41 -9.86 8.56
C LEU A 209 -8.70 -8.34 8.59
N LEU A 210 -8.68 -7.73 9.77
CA LEU A 210 -8.77 -6.28 9.92
C LEU A 210 -7.59 -5.62 9.20
N GLN A 211 -6.36 -6.07 9.43
CA GLN A 211 -5.18 -5.54 8.75
C GLN A 211 -5.29 -5.66 7.22
N ALA A 212 -5.75 -6.80 6.70
CA ALA A 212 -5.92 -7.03 5.27
C ALA A 212 -7.01 -6.12 4.65
N SER A 213 -8.11 -5.88 5.35
CA SER A 213 -9.18 -4.98 4.90
C SER A 213 -8.77 -3.50 4.92
N LEU A 214 -8.11 -3.04 5.99
CA LEU A 214 -7.46 -1.72 6.06
C LEU A 214 -6.42 -1.55 4.94
N SER A 215 -5.66 -2.62 4.70
CA SER A 215 -4.88 -2.91 3.50
C SER A 215 -5.52 -2.44 2.20
N ALA A 216 -6.60 -3.14 1.86
CA ALA A 216 -7.34 -2.94 0.63
C ALA A 216 -7.88 -1.52 0.51
N PHE A 217 -8.50 -1.01 1.59
CA PHE A 217 -9.11 0.31 1.59
C PHE A 217 -8.10 1.43 1.42
N ALA A 218 -7.02 1.44 2.22
CA ALA A 218 -5.99 2.46 2.12
C ALA A 218 -5.25 2.41 0.78
N GLY A 219 -5.06 1.22 0.20
CA GLY A 219 -4.48 1.06 -1.14
C GLY A 219 -5.31 1.75 -2.21
N VAL A 220 -6.61 1.42 -2.29
CA VAL A 220 -7.54 1.97 -3.28
C VAL A 220 -7.75 3.47 -3.08
N TYR A 221 -7.93 3.92 -1.83
CA TYR A 221 -8.14 5.33 -1.53
C TYR A 221 -6.89 6.18 -1.82
N ASN A 222 -5.69 5.66 -1.51
CA ASN A 222 -4.45 6.38 -1.80
C ASN A 222 -4.20 6.49 -3.30
N GLU A 223 -4.41 5.42 -4.08
CA GLU A 223 -4.33 5.49 -5.54
C GLU A 223 -5.31 6.54 -6.09
N PHE A 224 -6.54 6.56 -5.59
CA PHE A 224 -7.52 7.55 -5.99
C PHE A 224 -7.03 8.99 -5.74
N LEU A 225 -6.54 9.30 -4.54
CA LEU A 225 -6.04 10.64 -4.23
C LEU A 225 -4.82 11.02 -5.07
N LEU A 226 -3.86 10.11 -5.22
CA LEU A 226 -2.66 10.32 -6.02
C LEU A 226 -3.02 10.63 -7.48
N LYS A 227 -4.00 9.94 -8.05
CA LYS A 227 -4.39 10.11 -9.47
C LYS A 227 -5.45 11.21 -9.70
N ARG A 228 -6.20 11.63 -8.68
CA ARG A 228 -7.25 12.65 -8.81
C ARG A 228 -6.69 14.02 -9.17
N ASP A 229 -5.61 14.44 -8.51
CA ASP A 229 -4.94 15.70 -8.82
C ASP A 229 -3.65 15.41 -9.59
N VAL A 230 -3.75 15.50 -10.92
CA VAL A 230 -2.63 15.28 -11.83
C VAL A 230 -1.61 16.42 -11.76
N SER A 231 -2.05 17.62 -11.35
CA SER A 231 -1.21 18.83 -11.33
C SER A 231 -0.27 18.87 -10.12
N MET A 232 -0.64 18.20 -9.03
CA MET A 232 0.15 18.14 -7.81
C MET A 232 1.30 17.13 -7.92
N ASP A 233 2.51 17.58 -7.59
CA ASP A 233 3.71 16.73 -7.61
C ASP A 233 3.57 15.58 -6.60
N VAL A 234 4.09 14.41 -6.96
CA VAL A 234 4.02 13.22 -6.10
C VAL A 234 4.69 13.46 -4.74
N ASN A 235 5.75 14.27 -4.67
CA ASN A 235 6.43 14.59 -3.41
C ASN A 235 5.60 15.53 -2.54
N GLU A 236 4.80 16.43 -3.14
CA GLU A 236 3.83 17.23 -2.39
C GLU A 236 2.72 16.35 -1.80
N GLN A 237 2.16 15.43 -2.61
CA GLN A 237 1.14 14.47 -2.16
C GLN A 237 1.67 13.58 -1.02
N ASN A 238 2.86 13.02 -1.23
CA ASN A 238 3.57 12.20 -0.25
C ASN A 238 3.93 12.99 1.01
N PHE A 239 4.32 14.26 0.89
CA PHE A 239 4.59 15.12 2.04
C PHE A 239 3.39 15.21 2.99
N PHE A 240 2.17 15.41 2.47
CA PHE A 240 0.97 15.41 3.30
C PHE A 240 0.72 14.06 3.95
N MET A 241 0.79 12.99 3.16
CA MET A 241 0.61 11.62 3.66
C MET A 241 1.58 11.30 4.80
N TYR A 242 2.86 11.57 4.63
CA TYR A 242 3.88 11.29 5.64
C TYR A 242 3.79 12.24 6.85
N SER A 243 3.36 13.49 6.66
CA SER A 243 3.12 14.43 7.77
C SER A 243 2.02 13.92 8.69
N PHE A 244 0.88 13.47 8.13
CA PHE A 244 -0.19 12.87 8.92
C PHE A 244 0.24 11.53 9.54
N ALA A 245 1.00 10.71 8.82
CA ALA A 245 1.51 9.45 9.35
C ALA A 245 2.45 9.66 10.55
N LEU A 246 3.31 10.69 10.52
CA LEU A 246 4.13 11.09 11.66
C LEU A 246 3.28 11.46 12.88
N MET A 247 2.24 12.28 12.67
CA MET A 247 1.32 12.67 13.74
C MET A 247 0.61 11.46 14.37
N PHE A 248 0.06 10.56 13.54
CA PHE A 248 -0.65 9.38 14.03
C PHE A 248 0.27 8.39 14.76
N ASN A 249 1.48 8.14 14.24
CA ASN A 249 2.42 7.21 14.89
C ASN A 249 3.01 7.78 16.17
N LEU A 250 3.30 9.09 16.23
CA LEU A 250 3.72 9.74 17.47
C LEU A 250 2.59 9.70 18.52
N GLY A 251 1.36 10.01 18.11
CA GLY A 251 0.19 9.92 18.98
C GLY A 251 -0.01 8.51 19.51
N TRP A 252 0.08 7.50 18.65
CA TRP A 252 -0.01 6.09 19.05
C TRP A 252 1.10 5.71 20.04
N GLY A 253 2.36 6.05 19.74
CA GLY A 253 3.49 5.75 20.63
C GLY A 253 3.38 6.42 22.01
N LEU A 254 2.93 7.68 22.06
CA LEU A 254 2.66 8.38 23.32
C LEU A 254 1.51 7.75 24.11
N LEU A 255 0.48 7.24 23.44
CA LEU A 255 -0.63 6.57 24.11
C LEU A 255 -0.25 5.19 24.66
N THR A 256 0.63 4.46 23.98
CA THR A 256 1.02 3.09 24.38
C THR A 256 2.21 3.04 25.32
N ASN A 257 3.16 3.98 25.19
CA ASN A 257 4.41 3.95 25.93
C ASN A 257 5.00 5.36 26.14
N ALA A 258 4.23 6.26 26.77
CA ALA A 258 4.60 7.68 26.94
C ALA A 258 6.02 7.89 27.48
N GLU A 259 6.42 7.14 28.51
CA GLU A 259 7.72 7.28 29.16
C GLU A 259 8.89 7.02 28.20
N TYR A 260 8.78 6.03 27.32
CA TYR A 260 9.81 5.73 26.33
C TYR A 260 10.04 6.89 25.33
N TYR A 261 8.99 7.64 25.01
CA TYR A 261 9.07 8.78 24.08
C TYR A 261 9.49 10.07 24.78
N THR A 262 9.10 10.29 26.04
CA THR A 262 9.42 11.51 26.79
C THR A 262 10.80 11.48 27.44
N SER A 263 11.33 10.30 27.77
CA SER A 263 12.68 10.13 28.34
C SER A 263 13.81 10.17 27.32
N GLY A 264 13.52 10.23 26.02
CA GLY A 264 14.52 10.21 24.95
C GLY A 264 15.06 8.81 24.59
N GLN A 265 14.59 7.75 25.26
CA GLN A 265 14.95 6.36 24.96
C GLN A 265 14.63 5.94 23.52
N VAL A 266 13.64 6.60 22.90
CA VAL A 266 13.29 6.45 21.48
C VAL A 266 14.49 6.60 20.54
N PHE A 267 15.43 7.51 20.84
CA PHE A 267 16.64 7.70 20.03
C PHE A 267 17.73 6.68 20.39
N GLY A 268 17.85 6.31 21.66
CA GLY A 268 18.82 5.32 22.14
C GLY A 268 18.56 3.89 21.65
N SER A 269 17.33 3.58 21.26
CA SER A 269 16.92 2.25 20.80
C SER A 269 17.14 2.02 19.29
N MET A 270 17.70 3.02 18.58
CA MET A 270 18.03 2.95 17.15
C MET A 270 19.32 2.15 16.90
N SER A 271 19.26 0.84 17.17
CA SER A 271 20.35 -0.06 16.82
C SER A 271 20.55 -0.19 15.30
N GLY A 272 21.69 -0.74 14.88
CA GLY A 272 21.99 -0.91 13.44
C GLY A 272 20.93 -1.71 12.67
N ILE A 273 20.36 -2.76 13.27
CA ILE A 273 19.30 -3.54 12.61
C ILE A 273 17.99 -2.75 12.48
N VAL A 274 17.62 -1.97 13.50
CA VAL A 274 16.42 -1.12 13.47
C VAL A 274 16.58 -0.01 12.43
N PHE A 275 17.77 0.58 12.34
CA PHE A 275 18.07 1.56 11.30
C PHE A 275 17.92 1.01 9.89
N VAL A 276 18.42 -0.21 9.62
CA VAL A 276 18.25 -0.86 8.31
C VAL A 276 16.78 -1.17 8.02
N ILE A 277 15.99 -1.57 9.02
CA ILE A 277 14.53 -1.74 8.90
C ILE A 277 13.87 -0.42 8.50
N VAL A 278 14.21 0.69 9.18
CA VAL A 278 13.67 2.03 8.91
C VAL A 278 13.98 2.47 7.48
N VAL A 279 15.23 2.31 7.03
CA VAL A 279 15.63 2.67 5.67
C VAL A 279 14.89 1.83 4.63
N ASN A 280 14.84 0.51 4.81
CA ASN A 280 14.16 -0.37 3.87
C ASN A 280 12.64 -0.09 3.82
N GLY A 281 11.99 0.08 4.98
CA GLY A 281 10.59 0.45 5.07
C GLY A 281 10.29 1.77 4.36
N ALA A 282 11.20 2.75 4.45
CA ALA A 282 11.06 4.03 3.77
C ALA A 282 11.13 3.87 2.24
N LEU A 283 12.11 3.10 1.75
CA LEU A 283 12.26 2.80 0.33
C LEU A 283 11.03 2.09 -0.24
N ILE A 284 10.52 1.06 0.45
CA ILE A 284 9.29 0.35 0.04
C ILE A 284 8.10 1.31 -0.02
N GLY A 285 7.96 2.20 0.96
CA GLY A 285 6.88 3.18 1.00
C GLY A 285 6.93 4.15 -0.17
N ILE A 286 8.12 4.68 -0.49
CA ILE A 286 8.33 5.57 -1.64
C ILE A 286 8.03 4.82 -2.94
N VAL A 287 8.60 3.63 -3.14
CA VAL A 287 8.35 2.80 -4.32
C VAL A 287 6.87 2.47 -4.47
N THR A 288 6.18 2.16 -3.37
CA THR A 288 4.73 1.94 -3.35
C THR A 288 3.97 3.16 -3.88
N SER A 289 4.33 4.37 -3.45
CA SER A 289 3.68 5.60 -3.94
C SER A 289 3.88 5.80 -5.45
N LEU A 290 5.05 5.47 -5.98
CA LEU A 290 5.36 5.55 -7.40
C LEU A 290 4.56 4.52 -8.21
N ILE A 291 4.46 3.28 -7.73
CA ILE A 291 3.63 2.25 -8.37
C ILE A 291 2.17 2.69 -8.42
N LEU A 292 1.63 3.22 -7.31
CA LEU A 292 0.24 3.65 -7.26
C LEU A 292 -0.02 4.90 -8.13
N LYS A 293 0.93 5.84 -8.21
CA LYS A 293 0.78 7.06 -9.03
C LYS A 293 0.90 6.77 -10.53
N PHE A 294 1.90 5.98 -10.94
CA PHE A 294 2.30 5.86 -12.35
C PHE A 294 1.97 4.51 -13.01
N ILE A 295 1.57 3.51 -12.22
CA ILE A 295 1.15 2.21 -12.70
C ILE A 295 -0.29 1.99 -12.23
N ASN A 296 -0.50 1.13 -11.24
CA ASN A 296 -1.79 0.89 -10.59
C ASN A 296 -1.62 -0.06 -9.40
N VAL A 297 -2.66 -0.18 -8.58
CA VAL A 297 -2.71 -1.15 -7.48
C VAL A 297 -2.64 -2.62 -7.95
N ILE A 298 -2.96 -2.90 -9.22
CA ILE A 298 -2.94 -4.26 -9.79
C ILE A 298 -1.51 -4.80 -9.84
N VAL A 299 -0.57 -4.05 -10.41
CA VAL A 299 0.85 -4.45 -10.48
C VAL A 299 1.44 -4.62 -9.08
N LYS A 300 1.08 -3.74 -8.14
CA LYS A 300 1.46 -3.89 -6.72
C LYS A 300 0.97 -5.23 -6.16
N ALA A 301 -0.30 -5.57 -6.39
CA ALA A 301 -0.90 -6.80 -5.88
C ALA A 301 -0.23 -8.06 -6.48
N PHE A 302 0.15 -8.02 -7.75
CA PHE A 302 0.94 -9.08 -8.39
C PHE A 302 2.33 -9.24 -7.79
N ALA A 303 3.06 -8.13 -7.63
CA ALA A 303 4.38 -8.16 -7.02
C ALA A 303 4.32 -8.74 -5.60
N SER A 304 3.35 -8.30 -4.79
CA SER A 304 3.07 -8.88 -3.46
C SER A 304 2.61 -10.34 -3.49
N ALA A 305 2.07 -10.86 -4.59
CA ALA A 305 1.70 -12.27 -4.69
C ALA A 305 2.91 -13.16 -4.97
N CYS A 306 3.77 -12.73 -5.89
CA CYS A 306 4.99 -13.43 -6.23
C CYS A 306 5.96 -13.48 -5.06
N GLU A 307 6.04 -12.41 -4.27
CA GLU A 307 6.99 -12.33 -3.15
C GLU A 307 6.67 -13.31 -2.00
N VAL A 308 5.42 -13.71 -1.81
CA VAL A 308 5.00 -14.53 -0.66
C VAL A 308 5.73 -15.88 -0.64
N LEU A 309 5.70 -16.62 -1.75
CA LEU A 309 6.40 -17.91 -1.81
C LEU A 309 7.92 -17.72 -1.67
N LEU A 310 8.46 -16.69 -2.33
CA LEU A 310 9.89 -16.41 -2.28
C LEU A 310 10.34 -16.01 -0.87
N THR A 311 9.54 -15.25 -0.14
CA THR A 311 9.83 -14.85 1.24
C THR A 311 9.82 -16.08 2.15
N ALA A 312 8.87 -17.00 1.99
CA ALA A 312 8.84 -18.24 2.77
C ALA A 312 10.09 -19.11 2.53
N VAL A 313 10.52 -19.25 1.26
CA VAL A 313 11.76 -19.97 0.92
C VAL A 313 12.98 -19.30 1.54
N LEU A 314 13.10 -17.98 1.42
CA LEU A 314 14.26 -17.24 1.96
C LEU A 314 14.25 -17.20 3.50
N ALA A 315 13.08 -17.18 4.14
CA ALA A 315 12.96 -17.31 5.59
C ALA A 315 13.44 -18.68 6.07
N ALA A 316 13.12 -19.76 5.34
CA ALA A 316 13.63 -21.08 5.65
C ALA A 316 15.17 -21.17 5.50
N LEU A 317 15.71 -20.57 4.43
CA LEU A 317 17.16 -20.58 4.15
C LEU A 317 17.97 -19.73 5.15
N PHE A 318 17.51 -18.52 5.46
CA PHE A 318 18.28 -17.56 6.26
C PHE A 318 17.94 -17.56 7.75
N LEU A 319 16.70 -17.87 8.11
CA LEU A 319 16.22 -17.83 9.50
C LEU A 319 15.99 -19.23 10.09
N GLY A 320 16.15 -20.30 9.29
CA GLY A 320 15.94 -21.68 9.73
C GLY A 320 14.48 -21.99 10.05
N GLU A 321 13.53 -21.24 9.49
CA GLU A 321 12.11 -21.49 9.69
C GLU A 321 11.62 -22.70 8.88
N ALA A 322 10.66 -23.44 9.42
CA ALA A 322 10.15 -24.63 8.74
C ALA A 322 9.30 -24.24 7.52
N LEU A 323 9.75 -24.62 6.32
CA LEU A 323 8.94 -24.56 5.10
C LEU A 323 8.22 -25.89 4.91
N THR A 324 6.91 -25.91 5.11
CA THR A 324 6.11 -27.14 4.95
C THR A 324 5.59 -27.26 3.52
N LEU A 325 5.28 -28.49 3.09
CA LEU A 325 4.61 -28.70 1.79
C LEU A 325 3.28 -27.93 1.72
N GLN A 326 2.59 -27.79 2.85
CA GLN A 326 1.36 -27.03 2.95
C GLN A 326 1.57 -25.53 2.69
N ASP A 327 2.69 -24.95 3.14
CA ASP A 327 3.06 -23.57 2.80
C ASP A 327 3.20 -23.39 1.30
N VAL A 328 3.92 -24.31 0.66
CA VAL A 328 4.13 -24.27 -0.79
C VAL A 328 2.79 -24.36 -1.53
N VAL A 329 1.95 -25.34 -1.17
CA VAL A 329 0.63 -25.54 -1.81
C VAL A 329 -0.27 -24.31 -1.61
N ALA A 330 -0.38 -23.79 -0.38
CA ALA A 330 -1.23 -22.64 -0.09
C ALA A 330 -0.75 -21.38 -0.82
N CYS A 331 0.56 -21.09 -0.79
CA CYS A 331 1.16 -19.98 -1.50
C CYS A 331 0.94 -20.10 -3.02
N SER A 332 1.10 -21.29 -3.60
CA SER A 332 0.84 -21.53 -5.03
C SER A 332 -0.63 -21.29 -5.40
N ILE A 333 -1.58 -21.81 -4.62
CA ILE A 333 -3.02 -21.59 -4.86
C ILE A 333 -3.36 -20.10 -4.80
N VAL A 334 -2.85 -19.40 -3.78
CA VAL A 334 -3.05 -17.95 -3.61
C VAL A 334 -2.46 -17.17 -4.79
N MET A 335 -1.26 -17.52 -5.23
CA MET A 335 -0.59 -16.85 -6.35
C MET A 335 -1.35 -17.06 -7.67
N VAL A 336 -1.78 -18.30 -7.97
CA VAL A 336 -2.59 -18.63 -9.14
C VAL A 336 -3.94 -17.90 -9.11
N SER A 337 -4.58 -17.83 -7.94
CA SER A 337 -5.81 -17.08 -7.74
C SER A 337 -5.64 -15.59 -8.07
N ILE A 338 -4.60 -14.96 -7.54
CA ILE A 338 -4.33 -13.54 -7.78
C ILE A 338 -4.09 -13.29 -9.27
N TYR A 339 -3.33 -14.18 -9.93
CA TYR A 339 -3.15 -14.14 -11.37
C TYR A 339 -4.46 -14.25 -12.14
N TYR A 340 -5.31 -15.20 -11.78
CA TYR A 340 -6.60 -15.39 -12.43
C TYR A 340 -7.56 -14.20 -12.23
N TYR A 341 -7.52 -13.57 -11.04
CA TYR A 341 -8.34 -12.40 -10.71
C TYR A 341 -7.99 -11.20 -11.57
N TYR A 342 -6.70 -10.87 -11.69
CA TYR A 342 -6.25 -9.66 -12.36
C TYR A 342 -6.04 -9.80 -13.87
N THR A 343 -5.89 -11.02 -14.40
CA THR A 343 -5.92 -11.28 -15.86
C THR A 343 -7.33 -11.48 -16.40
N ALA A 344 -8.34 -11.51 -15.55
CA ALA A 344 -9.73 -11.60 -16.00
C ALA A 344 -10.16 -10.31 -16.71
N PRO A 345 -10.80 -10.40 -17.89
CA PRO A 345 -11.27 -9.24 -18.63
C PRO A 345 -12.25 -8.40 -17.79
N ALA A 346 -12.26 -7.09 -18.03
CA ALA A 346 -13.24 -6.19 -17.44
C ALA A 346 -14.65 -6.50 -17.98
N VAL A 347 -15.67 -6.19 -17.18
CA VAL A 347 -17.06 -6.22 -17.68
C VAL A 347 -17.27 -4.94 -18.48
N ASP A 348 -17.28 -5.07 -19.81
CA ASP A 348 -17.72 -3.98 -20.69
C ASP A 348 -19.23 -3.82 -20.56
N LYS A 349 -19.67 -2.71 -19.96
CA LYS A 349 -21.11 -2.40 -19.82
C LYS A 349 -21.78 -2.02 -21.16
N GLU A 350 -21.03 -1.82 -22.24
CA GLU A 350 -21.60 -1.35 -23.53
C GLU A 350 -22.45 -2.38 -24.28
N LYS A 351 -22.49 -3.65 -23.87
CA LYS A 351 -23.28 -4.68 -24.59
C LYS A 351 -24.67 -4.97 -24.03
N ASN A 352 -25.06 -4.40 -22.88
CA ASN A 352 -26.35 -4.74 -22.25
C ASN A 352 -27.48 -3.71 -22.42
N ASP A 353 -27.22 -2.54 -23.00
CA ASP A 353 -28.27 -1.54 -23.28
C ASP A 353 -28.88 -1.67 -24.70
N SER A 354 -28.67 -2.82 -25.37
CA SER A 354 -29.18 -3.09 -26.73
C SER A 354 -30.11 -4.30 -26.83
N LYS A 355 -30.81 -4.65 -25.75
CA LYS A 355 -31.86 -5.68 -25.78
C LYS A 355 -33.16 -5.21 -25.17
#